data_AF-A0A816A3R5-F1
#
_entry.id   AF-A0A816A3R5-F1
#
_cell.length_a   1.000
_cell.length_b   1.000
_cell.length_c   1.000
_cell.angle_alpha   90.00
_cell.angle_beta   90.00
_cell.angle_gamma   90.00
#
_symmetry.space_group_name_H-M   'P 1'
#
loop_
_entity.id
_entity.type
_entity.pdbx_description
1 polymer ?
#
loop_
_entity_poly.entity_id
_entity_poly.type
_entity_poly.pdbx_seq_one_letter_code
_entity_poly.pdbx_strand_id
1 'polypeptide(L)'
;QSSYFSQTKENTDEIIKDKLRFYTKCLKQLASTSNIKEKFQHEPLKSDLMNKPWCLAYRIIENNETIFEIVKPTDVYLNDDHQSVIDLQPLCAPDELDIIKLYEIFGAQWLSETVKRTLIHTGQIFTTERSKQLSELIDYRLDMLFVNKRGDYLENIDEKRLDLLRKNLFVYESEGIQCEITFQDRTIKLDKSTNCSSCVLEYDKNQVNLYIHKDLPTLDYIDIVSELTRFVHRKPLETLVHSISDKLSSPLETLKRRGIPVDRLLKNKQPLKLLLRKENILQDFDSHYQQSIEKASDGFLQSLKDFLTPSIENYSSNIKRNCIDDFGKHQNLNKIDLNQITQTSRSYSQNEFQHSEYSRRENNNLCEYIPS
;
A
#
# COMPACT_ATOMS: atom_id res chain seq x y z
N GLN A 1 -1.04 7.37 -65.61
CA GLN A 1 -0.40 6.42 -64.67
C GLN A 1 0.20 7.23 -63.53
N SER A 2 -0.58 7.47 -62.48
CA SER A 2 -0.18 8.22 -61.28
C SER A 2 -0.57 7.34 -60.09
N SER A 3 0.42 6.60 -59.60
CA SER A 3 0.26 5.62 -58.53
C SER A 3 1.63 5.45 -57.89
N TYR A 4 2.06 6.41 -57.08
CA TYR A 4 3.14 6.19 -56.13
C TYR A 4 2.99 7.20 -54.99
N PHE A 5 3.07 6.70 -53.77
CA PHE A 5 3.07 7.40 -52.47
C PHE A 5 1.72 7.70 -51.81
N SER A 6 0.96 6.65 -51.56
CA SER A 6 0.35 6.45 -50.24
C SER A 6 1.23 5.47 -49.46
N GLN A 7 2.35 5.94 -48.89
CA GLN A 7 3.00 5.21 -47.80
C GLN A 7 2.05 5.30 -46.60
N THR A 8 1.41 4.17 -46.29
CA THR A 8 0.56 4.02 -45.12
C THR A 8 1.40 4.23 -43.86
N LYS A 9 0.81 4.84 -42.81
CA LYS A 9 1.46 5.05 -41.50
C LYS A 9 2.16 3.79 -40.97
N GLU A 10 1.63 2.62 -41.29
CA GLU A 10 2.18 1.31 -40.91
C GLU A 10 3.61 1.07 -41.44
N ASN A 11 3.92 1.51 -42.67
CA ASN A 11 5.24 1.29 -43.27
C ASN A 11 6.30 2.23 -42.65
N THR A 12 5.90 3.45 -42.27
CA THR A 12 6.77 4.37 -41.52
C THR A 12 7.08 3.85 -40.12
N ASP A 13 6.12 3.21 -39.45
CA ASP A 13 6.31 2.68 -38.10
C ASP A 13 7.28 1.49 -38.07
N GLU A 14 7.24 0.60 -39.07
CA GLU A 14 8.20 -0.50 -39.19
C GLU A 14 9.63 0.00 -39.42
N ILE A 15 9.82 0.97 -40.31
CA ILE A 15 11.14 1.57 -40.58
C ILE A 15 11.71 2.24 -39.32
N ILE A 16 10.87 2.93 -38.55
CA ILE A 16 11.30 3.55 -37.28
C ILE A 16 11.69 2.47 -36.27
N LYS A 17 10.89 1.41 -36.12
CA LYS A 17 11.19 0.29 -35.22
C LYS A 17 12.53 -0.37 -35.56
N ASP A 18 12.83 -0.59 -36.84
CA ASP A 18 14.10 -1.19 -37.26
C ASP A 18 15.29 -0.27 -36.99
N LYS A 19 15.15 1.04 -37.22
CA LYS A 19 16.18 2.02 -36.87
C LYS A 19 16.43 2.05 -35.35
N LEU A 20 15.38 2.04 -34.55
CA LEU A 20 15.49 2.00 -33.09
C LEU A 20 16.18 0.71 -32.62
N ARG A 21 15.78 -0.45 -33.16
CA ARG A 21 16.43 -1.74 -32.86
C ARG A 21 17.92 -1.72 -33.20
N PHE A 22 18.28 -1.19 -34.36
CA PHE A 22 19.68 -1.07 -34.77
C PHE A 22 20.45 -0.15 -33.82
N TYR A 23 19.88 1.00 -33.47
CA TYR A 23 20.50 1.95 -32.55
C TYR A 23 20.72 1.37 -31.16
N THR A 24 19.69 0.73 -30.58
CA THR A 24 19.77 0.04 -29.30
C THR A 24 20.82 -1.07 -29.33
N LYS A 25 20.96 -1.80 -30.45
CA LYS A 25 22.02 -2.80 -30.62
C LYS A 25 23.41 -2.16 -30.58
N CYS A 26 23.61 -1.01 -31.23
CA CYS A 26 24.86 -0.26 -31.15
C CYS A 26 25.16 0.20 -29.72
N LEU A 27 24.16 0.71 -29.00
CA LEU A 27 24.31 1.10 -27.59
C LEU A 27 24.66 -0.08 -26.69
N LYS A 28 24.03 -1.24 -26.88
CA LYS A 28 24.36 -2.47 -26.14
C LYS A 28 25.78 -2.95 -26.44
N GLN A 29 26.21 -2.87 -27.71
CA GLN A 29 27.58 -3.20 -28.07
C GLN A 29 28.57 -2.25 -27.40
N LEU A 30 28.27 -0.95 -27.41
CA LEU A 30 29.07 0.06 -26.72
C LEU A 30 29.14 -0.20 -25.21
N ALA A 31 28.02 -0.51 -24.58
CA ALA A 31 27.90 -0.81 -23.16
C ALA A 31 28.63 -2.11 -22.74
N SER A 32 28.56 -3.15 -23.57
CA SER A 32 29.16 -4.48 -23.31
C SER A 32 30.66 -4.55 -23.59
N THR A 33 31.23 -3.60 -24.34
CA THR A 33 32.68 -3.42 -24.37
C THR A 33 33.16 -3.00 -22.97
N SER A 34 33.43 -4.00 -22.13
CA SER A 34 33.75 -4.02 -20.70
C SER A 34 34.88 -3.10 -20.22
N ASN A 35 35.45 -2.30 -21.12
CA ASN A 35 36.53 -1.35 -20.88
C ASN A 35 36.06 0.12 -20.92
N ILE A 36 34.77 0.42 -20.75
CA ILE A 36 34.28 1.81 -20.78
C ILE A 36 35.02 2.68 -19.76
N LYS A 37 35.30 2.16 -18.56
CA LYS A 37 36.03 2.92 -17.53
C LYS A 37 37.51 3.17 -17.84
N GLU A 38 38.15 2.35 -18.67
CA GLU A 38 39.58 2.52 -19.04
C GLU A 38 39.74 3.25 -20.38
N LYS A 39 38.92 2.92 -21.39
CA LYS A 39 39.00 3.49 -22.73
C LYS A 39 38.42 4.90 -22.83
N PHE A 40 37.46 5.28 -21.96
CA PHE A 40 36.92 6.64 -21.91
C PHE A 40 37.58 7.53 -20.84
N GLN A 41 38.75 7.14 -20.32
CA GLN A 41 39.59 8.05 -19.52
C GLN A 41 40.26 9.13 -20.39
N HIS A 42 40.21 8.99 -21.72
CA HIS A 42 40.65 10.05 -22.61
C HIS A 42 39.69 11.24 -22.52
N GLU A 43 40.05 12.19 -21.66
CA GLU A 43 39.25 13.38 -21.31
C GLU A 43 38.60 14.09 -22.52
N PRO A 44 39.29 14.31 -23.66
CA PRO A 44 38.66 14.91 -24.84
C PRO A 44 37.48 14.11 -25.40
N LEU A 45 37.58 12.78 -25.44
CA LEU A 45 36.52 11.93 -25.98
C LEU A 45 35.33 11.86 -25.02
N LYS A 46 35.61 11.77 -23.71
CA LYS A 46 34.58 11.79 -22.68
C LYS A 46 33.81 13.10 -22.71
N SER A 47 34.51 14.23 -22.74
CA SER A 47 33.91 15.56 -22.83
C SER A 47 33.07 15.70 -24.10
N ASP A 48 33.56 15.22 -25.24
CA ASP A 48 32.80 15.22 -26.49
C ASP A 48 31.49 14.42 -26.39
N LEU A 49 31.55 13.22 -25.78
CA LEU A 49 30.37 12.38 -25.59
C LEU A 49 29.40 12.96 -24.56
N MET A 50 29.88 13.61 -23.50
CA MET A 50 28.98 14.28 -22.54
C MET A 50 28.23 15.46 -23.18
N ASN A 51 28.85 16.14 -24.15
CA ASN A 51 28.32 17.39 -24.72
C ASN A 51 27.53 17.21 -26.03
N LYS A 52 27.59 16.04 -26.67
CA LYS A 52 26.92 15.76 -27.95
C LYS A 52 25.70 14.86 -27.77
N PRO A 53 24.67 14.99 -28.62
CA PRO A 53 23.52 14.11 -28.59
C PRO A 53 23.87 12.74 -29.20
N TRP A 54 23.71 11.69 -28.41
CA TRP A 54 23.88 10.29 -28.82
C TRP A 54 23.11 9.31 -27.91
N CYS A 55 22.55 9.74 -26.80
CA CYS A 55 21.70 8.89 -25.98
C CYS A 55 20.33 8.77 -26.65
N LEU A 56 19.90 7.54 -26.93
CA LEU A 56 18.50 7.25 -27.18
C LEU A 56 17.74 7.44 -25.87
N ALA A 57 16.74 8.31 -25.87
CA ALA A 57 15.82 8.50 -24.76
C ALA A 57 14.39 8.30 -25.25
N TYR A 58 13.50 7.96 -24.32
CA TYR A 58 12.08 7.83 -24.60
C TYR A 58 11.24 8.66 -23.63
N ARG A 59 10.04 9.03 -24.04
CA ARG A 59 9.05 9.72 -23.21
C ARG A 59 7.69 9.12 -23.47
N ILE A 60 6.94 8.85 -22.40
CA ILE A 60 5.56 8.37 -22.49
C ILE A 60 4.64 9.58 -22.42
N ILE A 61 3.78 9.75 -23.42
CA ILE A 61 2.79 10.83 -23.51
C ILE A 61 1.40 10.28 -23.17
N GLU A 62 0.47 11.18 -22.87
CA GLU A 62 -0.96 10.88 -22.76
C GLU A 62 -1.41 9.99 -23.94
N ASN A 63 -2.09 8.87 -23.64
CA ASN A 63 -2.46 7.76 -24.54
C ASN A 63 -1.45 6.59 -24.69
N ASN A 64 -0.43 6.50 -23.83
CA ASN A 64 0.62 5.47 -23.90
C ASN A 64 1.43 5.50 -25.20
N GLU A 65 1.41 6.62 -25.92
CA GLU A 65 2.32 6.81 -27.04
C GLU A 65 3.73 7.09 -26.53
N THR A 66 4.72 6.43 -27.13
CA THR A 66 6.13 6.59 -26.76
C THR A 66 6.84 7.39 -27.84
N ILE A 67 7.39 8.53 -27.46
CA ILE A 67 8.28 9.33 -28.33
C ILE A 67 9.72 8.94 -28.05
N PHE A 68 10.50 8.75 -29.10
CA PHE A 68 11.94 8.47 -29.03
C PHE A 68 12.73 9.65 -29.59
N GLU A 69 13.78 10.05 -28.87
CA GLU A 69 14.64 11.18 -29.23
C GLU A 69 16.11 10.80 -29.02
N ILE A 70 17.01 11.40 -29.82
CA ILE A 70 18.46 11.32 -29.59
C ILE A 70 18.91 12.61 -28.91
N VAL A 71 19.35 12.51 -27.66
CA VAL A 71 19.65 13.66 -26.79
C VAL A 71 21.02 13.50 -26.12
N LYS A 72 21.46 14.54 -25.39
CA LYS A 72 22.69 14.47 -24.61
C LYS A 72 22.47 13.61 -23.36
N PRO A 73 23.51 12.96 -22.84
CA PRO A 73 23.41 12.18 -21.60
C PRO A 73 22.81 12.96 -20.42
N THR A 74 23.17 14.24 -20.28
CA THR A 74 22.69 15.12 -19.19
C THR A 74 21.21 15.44 -19.24
N ASP A 75 20.57 15.24 -20.39
CA ASP A 75 19.14 15.51 -20.61
C ASP A 75 18.29 14.24 -20.41
N VAL A 76 18.93 13.12 -20.06
CA VAL A 76 18.29 11.81 -19.84
C VAL A 76 18.27 11.45 -18.36
N TYR A 77 17.13 10.91 -17.93
CA TYR A 77 16.91 10.43 -16.58
C TYR A 77 16.92 8.91 -16.52
N LEU A 78 17.54 8.36 -15.49
CA LEU A 78 17.51 6.93 -15.18
C LEU A 78 16.27 6.67 -14.34
N ASN A 79 15.41 5.77 -14.81
CA ASN A 79 14.13 5.48 -14.19
C ASN A 79 14.29 4.54 -12.98
N ASP A 80 14.17 5.09 -11.79
CA ASP A 80 14.06 4.37 -10.51
C ASP A 80 12.75 4.68 -9.76
N ASP A 81 11.92 5.59 -10.29
CA ASP A 81 10.62 5.99 -9.75
C ASP A 81 9.58 6.08 -10.87
N HIS A 82 8.93 4.95 -11.14
CA HIS A 82 7.88 4.85 -12.17
C HIS A 82 6.74 5.84 -11.96
N GLN A 83 6.39 6.16 -10.71
CA GLN A 83 5.32 7.11 -10.44
C GLN A 83 5.74 8.52 -10.88
N SER A 84 6.99 8.91 -10.63
CA SER A 84 7.53 10.19 -11.12
C SER A 84 7.59 10.24 -12.65
N VAL A 85 7.89 9.11 -13.31
CA VAL A 85 7.84 9.03 -14.78
C VAL A 85 6.43 9.32 -15.31
N ILE A 86 5.40 8.76 -14.69
CA ILE A 86 4.00 8.99 -15.07
C ILE A 86 3.60 10.45 -14.85
N ASP A 87 3.95 11.02 -13.69
CA ASP A 87 3.51 12.36 -13.30
C ASP A 87 4.24 13.48 -14.05
N LEU A 88 5.52 13.28 -14.39
CA LEU A 88 6.38 14.32 -14.96
C LEU A 88 6.67 14.13 -16.45
N GLN A 89 6.51 12.91 -16.97
CA GLN A 89 6.86 12.53 -18.35
C GLN A 89 8.28 12.99 -18.77
N PRO A 90 9.34 12.65 -18.01
CA PRO A 90 10.71 13.02 -18.37
C PRO A 90 11.24 12.16 -19.52
N LEU A 91 12.33 12.61 -20.15
CA LEU A 91 13.09 11.80 -21.11
C LEU A 91 13.88 10.73 -20.35
N CYS A 92 13.50 9.47 -20.48
CA CYS A 92 14.06 8.34 -19.77
C CYS A 92 15.03 7.53 -20.63
N ALA A 93 16.04 6.94 -19.99
CA ALA A 93 16.91 5.95 -20.61
C ALA A 93 16.14 4.63 -20.83
N PRO A 94 16.46 3.85 -21.89
CA PRO A 94 15.98 2.49 -22.04
C PRO A 94 16.24 1.62 -20.80
N ASP A 95 15.30 0.76 -20.44
CA ASP A 95 15.31 0.00 -19.16
C ASP A 95 16.39 -1.10 -19.11
N GLU A 96 17.24 -1.23 -20.12
CA GLU A 96 18.32 -2.22 -20.13
C GLU A 96 19.51 -1.79 -19.25
N LEU A 97 19.85 -2.64 -18.27
CA LEU A 97 20.90 -2.39 -17.27
C LEU A 97 22.24 -1.92 -17.82
N ASP A 98 22.69 -2.49 -18.95
CA ASP A 98 23.96 -2.11 -19.58
C ASP A 98 23.92 -0.67 -20.13
N ILE A 99 22.77 -0.27 -20.69
CA ILE A 99 22.55 1.08 -21.21
C ILE A 99 22.43 2.08 -20.05
N ILE A 100 21.71 1.71 -18.98
CA ILE A 100 21.58 2.52 -17.76
C ILE A 100 22.98 2.84 -17.19
N LYS A 101 23.82 1.83 -17.00
CA LYS A 101 25.20 2.01 -16.51
C LYS A 101 26.04 2.86 -17.45
N LEU A 102 25.89 2.67 -18.75
CA LEU A 102 26.59 3.48 -19.75
C LEU A 102 26.19 4.95 -19.61
N TYR A 103 24.89 5.25 -19.52
CA TYR A 103 24.37 6.61 -19.43
C TYR A 103 24.77 7.28 -18.11
N GLU A 104 24.75 6.54 -17.00
CA GLU A 104 25.24 7.00 -15.70
C GLU A 104 26.71 7.47 -15.77
N ILE A 105 27.58 6.71 -16.47
CA ILE A 105 29.00 7.08 -16.66
C ILE A 105 29.15 8.43 -17.39
N PHE A 106 28.23 8.75 -18.30
CA PHE A 106 28.25 9.98 -19.09
C PHE A 106 27.39 11.11 -18.51
N GLY A 107 26.87 10.95 -17.29
CA GLY A 107 26.23 12.03 -16.53
C GLY A 107 24.70 12.07 -16.56
N ALA A 108 24.03 11.00 -17.02
CA ALA A 108 22.61 10.85 -16.77
C ALA A 108 22.35 10.74 -15.25
N GLN A 109 21.25 11.34 -14.80
CA GLN A 109 20.91 11.42 -13.37
C GLN A 109 19.77 10.46 -13.03
N TRP A 110 19.79 9.92 -11.81
CA TRP A 110 18.65 9.15 -11.30
C TRP A 110 17.45 10.08 -11.06
N LEU A 111 16.26 9.64 -11.48
CA LEU A 111 15.06 10.46 -11.40
C LEU A 111 14.75 10.82 -9.94
N SER A 112 14.86 9.87 -9.01
CA SER A 112 14.63 10.10 -7.59
C SER A 112 15.57 11.14 -6.95
N GLU A 113 16.77 11.36 -7.51
CA GLU A 113 17.72 12.36 -7.01
C GLU A 113 17.35 13.79 -7.46
N THR A 114 16.61 13.90 -8.55
CA THR A 114 16.27 15.19 -9.18
C THR A 114 14.84 15.63 -8.90
N VAL A 115 13.97 14.68 -8.55
CA VAL A 115 12.58 14.94 -8.20
C VAL A 115 12.45 15.19 -6.70
N LYS A 116 11.88 16.34 -6.34
CA LYS A 116 11.51 16.64 -4.95
C LYS A 116 9.99 16.57 -4.80
N ARG A 117 9.51 15.61 -4.01
CA ARG A 117 8.10 15.54 -3.59
C ARG A 117 7.92 16.23 -2.23
N THR A 118 6.97 17.13 -2.15
CA THR A 118 6.58 17.84 -0.93
C THR A 118 5.09 17.66 -0.74
N LEU A 119 4.67 17.14 0.41
CA LEU A 119 3.26 17.09 0.79
C LEU A 119 2.90 18.38 1.53
N ILE A 120 1.71 18.91 1.28
CA ILE A 120 1.21 20.13 1.92
C ILE A 120 -0.26 19.94 2.26
N HIS A 121 -0.69 20.34 3.45
CA HIS A 121 -2.11 20.35 3.77
C HIS A 121 -2.86 21.42 2.97
N THR A 122 -4.11 21.15 2.62
CA THR A 122 -4.96 22.11 1.92
C THR A 122 -6.33 22.24 2.57
N GLY A 123 -6.94 23.41 2.37
CA GLY A 123 -8.27 23.74 2.88
C GLY A 123 -8.28 24.04 4.38
N GLN A 124 -9.47 23.92 4.98
CA GLN A 124 -9.68 24.20 6.40
C GLN A 124 -9.12 23.08 7.30
N ILE A 125 -8.67 23.49 8.49
CA ILE A 125 -8.11 22.61 9.51
C ILE A 125 -9.14 22.44 10.63
N PHE A 126 -9.33 21.21 11.09
CA PHE A 126 -10.30 20.86 12.11
C PHE A 126 -9.65 20.06 13.25
N THR A 127 -10.05 20.37 14.49
CA THR A 127 -9.78 19.50 15.63
C THR A 127 -11.02 18.66 15.91
N THR A 128 -11.05 17.45 15.35
CA THR A 128 -12.12 16.47 15.52
C THR A 128 -11.81 15.50 16.66
N GLU A 129 -12.82 14.74 17.09
CA GLU A 129 -12.64 13.62 18.01
C GLU A 129 -11.61 12.60 17.50
N ARG A 130 -11.61 12.32 16.19
CA ARG A 130 -10.65 11.40 15.56
C ARG A 130 -9.22 11.93 15.63
N SER A 131 -8.99 13.21 15.34
CA SER A 131 -7.66 13.83 15.47
C SER A 131 -7.15 13.80 16.92
N LYS A 132 -8.04 14.02 17.91
CA LYS A 132 -7.71 13.92 19.34
C LYS A 132 -7.35 12.49 19.75
N GLN A 133 -8.14 11.51 19.34
CA GLN A 133 -7.87 10.09 19.62
C GLN A 133 -6.53 9.64 19.03
N LEU A 134 -6.22 10.08 17.80
CA LEU A 134 -4.93 9.80 17.18
C LEU A 134 -3.78 10.50 17.92
N SER A 135 -3.95 11.75 18.33
CA SER A 135 -2.98 12.49 19.13
C SER A 135 -2.67 11.76 20.46
N GLU A 136 -3.71 11.36 21.19
CA GLU A 136 -3.57 10.60 22.45
C GLU A 136 -2.91 9.24 22.22
N LEU A 137 -3.26 8.55 21.13
CA LEU A 137 -2.66 7.28 20.77
C LEU A 137 -1.15 7.42 20.48
N ILE A 138 -0.77 8.44 19.70
CA ILE A 138 0.63 8.71 19.38
C ILE A 138 1.38 9.08 20.65
N ASP A 139 0.88 10.03 21.44
CA ASP A 139 1.54 10.45 22.69
C ASP A 139 1.75 9.28 23.66
N TYR A 140 0.71 8.46 23.84
CA TYR A 140 0.78 7.29 24.71
C TYR A 140 1.83 6.27 24.24
N ARG A 141 1.99 6.09 22.92
CA ARG A 141 2.86 5.07 22.33
C ARG A 141 4.21 5.57 21.84
N LEU A 142 4.46 6.88 21.82
CA LEU A 142 5.59 7.50 21.13
C LEU A 142 6.93 6.88 21.53
N ASP A 143 7.14 6.67 22.83
CA ASP A 143 8.38 6.08 23.37
C ASP A 143 8.57 4.61 22.98
N MET A 144 7.47 3.90 22.69
CA MET A 144 7.50 2.51 22.26
C MET A 144 7.72 2.38 20.75
N LEU A 145 7.31 3.37 19.96
CA LEU A 145 7.46 3.35 18.51
C LEU A 145 8.93 3.16 18.11
N PHE A 146 9.82 3.93 18.74
CA PHE A 146 11.22 4.07 18.35
C PHE A 146 12.20 3.22 19.17
N VAL A 147 11.75 2.12 19.78
CA VAL A 147 12.62 1.21 20.54
C VAL A 147 12.63 -0.21 19.98
N ASN A 148 13.74 -0.93 20.19
CA ASN A 148 13.88 -2.34 19.85
C ASN A 148 13.21 -3.26 20.90
N LYS A 149 13.32 -4.58 20.74
CA LYS A 149 12.77 -5.57 21.69
C LYS A 149 13.47 -5.56 23.07
N ARG A 150 14.70 -5.10 23.14
CA ARG A 150 15.43 -4.87 24.41
C ARG A 150 14.97 -3.58 25.10
N GLY A 151 14.23 -2.74 24.36
CA GLY A 151 13.72 -1.43 24.70
C GLY A 151 14.80 -0.35 24.72
N ASP A 152 15.86 -0.54 23.94
CA ASP A 152 16.81 0.51 23.58
C ASP A 152 16.29 1.24 22.35
N TYR A 153 16.66 2.51 22.16
CA TYR A 153 16.31 3.27 20.96
C TYR A 153 16.85 2.60 19.68
N LEU A 154 16.12 2.77 18.58
CA LEU A 154 16.57 2.32 17.25
C LEU A 154 17.80 3.14 16.81
N GLU A 155 18.62 2.57 15.94
CA GLU A 155 19.84 3.22 15.47
C GLU A 155 19.52 4.45 14.61
N ASN A 156 20.40 5.47 14.65
CA ASN A 156 20.30 6.69 13.85
C ASN A 156 19.04 7.55 14.10
N ILE A 157 18.53 7.54 15.33
CA ILE A 157 17.47 8.45 15.79
C ILE A 157 18.06 9.82 16.10
N ASP A 158 17.40 10.88 15.62
CA ASP A 158 17.64 12.24 16.11
C ASP A 158 16.85 12.47 17.40
N GLU A 159 17.52 12.37 18.55
CA GLU A 159 16.91 12.53 19.88
C GLU A 159 16.24 13.90 20.06
N LYS A 160 16.80 14.97 19.47
CA LYS A 160 16.21 16.31 19.57
C LYS A 160 14.87 16.38 18.85
N ARG A 161 14.77 15.74 17.68
CA ARG A 161 13.51 15.66 16.93
C ARG A 161 12.50 14.75 17.63
N LEU A 162 12.95 13.65 18.22
CA LEU A 162 12.08 12.81 19.04
C LEU A 162 11.52 13.58 20.25
N ASP A 163 12.35 14.39 20.92
CA ASP A 163 11.90 15.27 22.01
C ASP A 163 10.93 16.35 21.55
N LEU A 164 11.07 16.87 20.32
CA LEU A 164 10.10 17.78 19.73
C LEU A 164 8.75 17.10 19.50
N LEU A 165 8.74 15.85 19.00
CA LEU A 165 7.49 15.09 18.88
C LEU A 165 6.81 14.88 20.23
N ARG A 166 7.57 14.63 21.30
CA ARG A 166 7.01 14.44 22.65
C ARG A 166 6.31 15.67 23.20
N LYS A 167 6.85 16.86 22.92
CA LYS A 167 6.41 18.10 23.58
C LYS A 167 5.46 18.93 22.72
N ASN A 168 5.62 18.86 21.40
CA ASN A 168 5.08 19.85 20.47
C ASN A 168 4.41 19.22 19.23
N LEU A 169 3.99 17.95 19.31
CA LEU A 169 3.18 17.31 18.27
C LEU A 169 1.69 17.66 18.45
N PHE A 170 1.12 18.29 17.43
CA PHE A 170 -0.32 18.54 17.31
C PHE A 170 -0.87 17.76 16.12
N VAL A 171 -2.06 17.20 16.28
CA VAL A 171 -2.73 16.41 15.23
C VAL A 171 -4.03 17.09 14.84
N TYR A 172 -4.24 17.26 13.54
CA TYR A 172 -5.42 17.92 12.97
C TYR A 172 -5.97 17.13 11.79
N GLU A 173 -7.25 17.32 11.49
CA GLU A 173 -7.81 16.95 10.20
C GLU A 173 -7.74 18.11 9.22
N SER A 174 -7.40 17.83 7.96
CA SER A 174 -7.46 18.80 6.85
C SER A 174 -8.49 18.35 5.81
N GLU A 175 -9.06 19.31 5.06
CA GLU A 175 -9.95 19.00 3.93
C GLU A 175 -9.22 18.22 2.84
N GLY A 176 -7.95 18.53 2.60
CA GLY A 176 -7.14 17.83 1.61
C GLY A 176 -5.67 17.79 1.97
N ILE A 177 -4.95 16.96 1.22
CA ILE A 177 -3.49 16.89 1.21
C ILE A 177 -3.07 16.88 -0.25
N GLN A 178 -2.21 17.84 -0.60
CA GLN A 178 -1.71 18.04 -1.95
C GLN A 178 -0.25 17.60 -2.04
N CYS A 179 0.11 16.91 -3.12
CA CYS A 179 1.50 16.59 -3.42
C CYS A 179 2.03 17.59 -4.45
N GLU A 180 3.08 18.32 -4.08
CA GLU A 180 3.85 19.15 -4.98
C GLU A 180 5.10 18.41 -5.43
N ILE A 181 5.26 18.25 -6.75
CA ILE A 181 6.44 17.65 -7.35
C ILE A 181 7.24 18.74 -8.03
N THR A 182 8.46 18.98 -7.56
CA THR A 182 9.43 19.89 -8.19
C THR A 182 10.44 19.10 -9.00
N PHE A 183 10.59 19.46 -10.28
CA PHE A 183 11.52 18.86 -11.24
C PHE A 183 11.97 19.91 -12.26
N GLN A 184 13.29 20.05 -12.49
CA GLN A 184 13.88 21.03 -13.43
C GLN A 184 13.29 22.45 -13.27
N ASP A 185 13.25 22.97 -12.03
CA ASP A 185 12.68 24.29 -11.68
C ASP A 185 11.17 24.47 -11.95
N ARG A 186 10.48 23.41 -12.38
CA ARG A 186 9.03 23.39 -12.52
C ARG A 186 8.44 22.70 -11.31
N THR A 187 7.40 23.30 -10.74
CA THR A 187 6.62 22.66 -9.68
C THR A 187 5.22 22.37 -10.21
N ILE A 188 4.85 21.09 -10.17
CA ILE A 188 3.53 20.61 -10.56
C ILE A 188 2.79 20.23 -9.28
N LYS A 189 1.54 20.67 -9.20
CA LYS A 189 0.62 20.35 -8.13
C LYS A 189 -0.23 19.16 -8.55
N LEU A 190 -0.18 18.09 -7.79
CA LEU A 190 -1.02 16.92 -7.98
C LEU A 190 -2.23 17.02 -7.04
N ASP A 191 -3.38 17.35 -7.62
CA ASP A 191 -4.68 17.39 -6.91
C ASP A 191 -5.37 16.02 -6.87
N LYS A 192 -4.72 14.97 -7.39
CA LYS A 192 -5.36 13.65 -7.54
C LYS A 192 -5.56 12.98 -6.18
N SER A 193 -6.84 12.83 -5.83
CA SER A 193 -7.38 12.11 -4.66
C SER A 193 -6.97 10.64 -4.55
N THR A 194 -6.37 10.05 -5.59
CA THR A 194 -6.06 8.62 -5.62
C THR A 194 -4.60 8.27 -5.28
N ASN A 195 -3.66 9.22 -5.34
CA ASN A 195 -2.23 8.93 -5.15
C ASN A 195 -1.52 9.83 -4.12
N CYS A 196 -2.24 10.73 -3.44
CA CYS A 196 -1.66 11.51 -2.34
C CYS A 196 -1.69 10.72 -1.03
N SER A 197 -0.63 10.87 -0.23
CA SER A 197 -0.58 10.31 1.12
C SER A 197 -1.77 10.79 1.95
N SER A 198 -2.25 9.93 2.83
CA SER A 198 -3.34 10.22 3.77
C SER A 198 -2.98 11.20 4.88
N CYS A 199 -1.69 11.52 5.03
CA CYS A 199 -1.21 12.45 6.05
C CYS A 199 0.01 13.25 5.58
N VAL A 200 0.29 14.36 6.26
CA VAL A 200 1.51 15.16 6.09
C VAL A 200 1.96 15.70 7.44
N LEU A 201 3.27 15.68 7.68
CA LEU A 201 3.87 16.29 8.84
C LEU A 201 4.60 17.57 8.43
N GLU A 202 4.15 18.69 8.98
CA GLU A 202 4.77 19.99 8.80
C GLU A 202 5.47 20.43 10.08
N TYR A 203 6.60 21.10 9.91
CA TYR A 203 7.42 21.58 11.01
C TYR A 203 7.81 23.04 10.77
N ASP A 204 7.34 23.94 11.63
CA ASP A 204 7.78 25.34 11.67
C ASP A 204 8.35 25.66 13.05
N LYS A 205 9.61 26.14 13.06
CA LYS A 205 10.42 26.54 14.24
C LYS A 205 10.51 25.49 15.33
N ASN A 206 9.43 25.28 16.08
CA ASN A 206 9.35 24.37 17.23
C ASN A 206 7.99 23.65 17.31
N GLN A 207 7.10 23.78 16.33
CA GLN A 207 5.82 23.09 16.33
C GLN A 207 5.81 22.02 15.25
N VAL A 208 5.34 20.83 15.61
CA VAL A 208 5.17 19.72 14.68
C VAL A 208 3.67 19.49 14.51
N ASN A 209 3.16 19.71 13.31
CA ASN A 209 1.75 19.54 13.00
C ASN A 209 1.58 18.35 12.07
N LEU A 210 0.85 17.34 12.52
CA LEU A 210 0.43 16.22 11.70
C LEU A 210 -1.00 16.46 11.20
N TYR A 211 -1.15 16.59 9.89
CA TYR A 211 -2.45 16.72 9.25
C TYR A 211 -2.87 15.37 8.67
N ILE A 212 -4.10 14.95 8.93
CA ILE A 212 -4.71 13.74 8.35
C ILE A 212 -5.90 14.12 7.47
N HIS A 213 -6.08 13.42 6.36
CA HIS A 213 -7.17 13.70 5.43
C HIS A 213 -8.53 13.36 6.06
N LYS A 214 -9.44 14.33 6.11
CA LYS A 214 -10.76 14.21 6.74
C LYS A 214 -11.63 13.10 6.12
N ASP A 215 -11.69 13.05 4.79
CA ASP A 215 -12.62 12.17 4.07
C ASP A 215 -12.23 10.68 4.06
N LEU A 216 -11.05 10.32 4.54
CA LEU A 216 -10.65 8.90 4.59
C LEU A 216 -11.35 8.20 5.76
N PRO A 217 -12.09 7.10 5.55
CA PRO A 217 -12.87 6.46 6.61
C PRO A 217 -11.99 5.81 7.69
N THR A 218 -10.81 5.33 7.31
CA THR A 218 -9.84 4.69 8.19
C THR A 218 -8.52 5.45 8.18
N LEU A 219 -7.80 5.41 9.30
CA LEU A 219 -6.43 5.93 9.36
C LEU A 219 -5.47 4.95 8.71
N ASP A 220 -4.63 5.45 7.79
CA ASP A 220 -3.49 4.69 7.31
C ASP A 220 -2.30 4.91 8.25
N TYR A 221 -2.06 3.92 9.11
CA TYR A 221 -0.95 3.98 10.07
C TYR A 221 0.41 3.90 9.40
N ILE A 222 0.53 3.35 8.18
CA ILE A 222 1.80 3.30 7.45
C ILE A 222 2.22 4.70 7.04
N ASP A 223 1.30 5.48 6.46
CA ASP A 223 1.54 6.88 6.10
C ASP A 223 1.91 7.73 7.31
N ILE A 224 1.12 7.66 8.38
CA ILE A 224 1.35 8.41 9.63
C ILE A 224 2.74 8.09 10.17
N VAL A 225 3.08 6.81 10.23
CA VAL A 225 4.40 6.39 10.73
C VAL A 225 5.51 6.75 9.76
N SER A 226 5.28 6.71 8.45
CA SER A 226 6.26 7.14 7.46
C SER A 226 6.70 8.59 7.70
N GLU A 227 5.74 9.48 7.92
CA GLU A 227 6.00 10.90 8.21
C GLU A 227 6.69 11.10 9.56
N LEU A 228 6.22 10.44 10.62
CA LEU A 228 6.89 10.49 11.94
C LEU A 228 8.33 9.93 11.88
N THR A 229 8.54 8.86 11.12
CA THR A 229 9.84 8.20 11.01
C THR A 229 10.79 9.04 10.15
N ARG A 230 10.33 9.66 9.06
CA ARG A 230 11.13 10.62 8.25
C ARG A 230 11.49 11.87 9.04
N PHE A 231 10.64 12.28 9.97
CA PHE A 231 10.98 13.37 10.87
C PHE A 231 12.14 12.97 11.79
N VAL A 232 12.10 11.81 12.43
CA VAL A 232 13.11 11.38 13.42
C VAL A 232 14.38 10.80 12.78
N HIS A 233 14.28 10.18 11.61
CA HIS A 233 15.39 9.55 10.90
C HIS A 233 15.72 10.29 9.60
N ARG A 234 17.01 10.45 9.31
CA ARG A 234 17.46 11.10 8.06
C ARG A 234 17.08 10.31 6.79
N LYS A 235 17.15 8.97 6.86
CA LYS A 235 16.81 8.05 5.76
C LYS A 235 16.26 6.75 6.35
N PRO A 236 14.96 6.69 6.70
CA PRO A 236 14.38 5.49 7.27
C PRO A 236 14.31 4.35 6.25
N LEU A 237 14.59 3.13 6.70
CA LEU A 237 14.35 1.92 5.91
C LEU A 237 12.84 1.62 5.89
N GLU A 238 12.32 1.13 4.77
CA GLU A 238 10.90 0.79 4.64
C GLU A 238 10.45 -0.29 5.64
N THR A 239 11.32 -1.28 5.91
CA THR A 239 11.10 -2.31 6.94
C THR A 239 10.93 -1.72 8.34
N LEU A 240 11.57 -0.59 8.62
CA LEU A 240 11.44 0.15 9.87
C LEU A 240 10.04 0.76 9.99
N VAL A 241 9.56 1.39 8.91
CA VAL A 241 8.23 2.01 8.84
C VAL A 241 7.15 0.96 9.11
N HIS A 242 7.22 -0.22 8.49
CA HIS A 242 6.28 -1.30 8.77
C HIS A 242 6.33 -1.76 10.23
N SER A 243 7.53 -1.95 10.79
CA SER A 243 7.68 -2.35 12.19
C SER A 243 7.10 -1.32 13.17
N ILE A 244 7.25 -0.03 12.87
CA ILE A 244 6.71 1.05 13.71
C ILE A 244 5.19 1.18 13.53
N SER A 245 4.68 1.03 12.30
CA SER A 245 3.24 0.99 12.01
C SER A 245 2.54 -0.13 12.77
N ASP A 246 3.15 -1.31 12.82
CA ASP A 246 2.70 -2.44 13.64
C ASP A 246 2.61 -2.07 15.12
N LYS A 247 3.58 -1.33 15.66
CA LYS A 247 3.59 -0.88 17.06
C LYS A 247 2.53 0.17 17.34
N LEU A 248 2.21 1.03 16.38
CA LEU A 248 1.18 2.04 16.53
C LEU A 248 -0.23 1.43 16.48
N SER A 249 -0.46 0.49 15.56
CA SER A 249 -1.78 -0.09 15.30
C SER A 249 -2.14 -1.30 16.19
N SER A 250 -1.17 -2.13 16.60
CA SER A 250 -1.47 -3.38 17.31
C SER A 250 -1.97 -3.19 18.75
N PRO A 251 -2.80 -4.09 19.30
CA PRO A 251 -3.10 -4.13 20.73
C PRO A 251 -1.83 -4.32 21.59
N LEU A 252 -1.82 -3.77 22.81
CA LEU A 252 -0.66 -3.84 23.72
C LEU A 252 -0.32 -5.29 24.08
N GLU A 253 -1.31 -6.16 24.23
CA GLU A 253 -1.17 -7.59 24.52
C GLU A 253 -0.41 -8.30 23.40
N THR A 254 -0.69 -7.94 22.14
CA THR A 254 0.02 -8.46 20.97
C THR A 254 1.48 -8.01 20.99
N LEU A 255 1.73 -6.74 21.34
CA LEU A 255 3.10 -6.21 21.44
C LEU A 255 3.90 -6.87 22.56
N LYS A 256 3.27 -7.12 23.72
CA LYS A 256 3.86 -7.90 24.83
C LYS A 256 4.26 -9.30 24.38
N ARG A 257 3.35 -10.02 23.70
CA ARG A 257 3.64 -11.36 23.15
C ARG A 257 4.77 -11.36 22.13
N ARG A 258 4.94 -10.26 21.38
CA ARG A 258 6.06 -10.07 20.42
C ARG A 258 7.39 -9.69 21.09
N GLY A 259 7.42 -9.60 22.42
CA GLY A 259 8.62 -9.32 23.21
C GLY A 259 8.94 -7.84 23.35
N ILE A 260 7.98 -6.94 23.11
CA ILE A 260 8.17 -5.50 23.37
C ILE A 260 7.97 -5.26 24.88
N PRO A 261 8.87 -4.51 25.56
CA PRO A 261 8.79 -4.29 27.00
C PRO A 261 7.76 -3.21 27.35
N VAL A 262 6.50 -3.44 26.96
CA VAL A 262 5.37 -2.51 27.13
C VAL A 262 5.25 -2.03 28.58
N ASP A 263 5.29 -2.96 29.55
CA ASP A 263 5.17 -2.62 30.96
C ASP A 263 6.35 -1.79 31.47
N ARG A 264 7.54 -1.93 30.88
CA ARG A 264 8.70 -1.10 31.26
C ARG A 264 8.55 0.32 30.73
N LEU A 265 8.08 0.46 29.50
CA LEU A 265 8.01 1.72 28.78
C LEU A 265 6.81 2.58 29.20
N LEU A 266 5.70 1.94 29.60
CA LEU A 266 4.47 2.65 29.97
C LEU A 266 4.30 2.88 31.47
N LYS A 267 5.26 2.43 32.31
CA LYS A 267 5.20 2.53 33.79
C LYS A 267 4.84 3.91 34.35
N ASN A 268 5.21 4.97 33.65
CA ASN A 268 4.99 6.36 34.08
C ASN A 268 3.80 7.03 33.37
N LYS A 269 3.23 6.37 32.36
CA LYS A 269 2.06 6.85 31.61
C LYS A 269 0.86 6.07 32.14
N GLN A 270 0.14 6.64 33.11
CA GLN A 270 -1.13 6.04 33.54
C GLN A 270 -2.00 5.75 32.31
N PRO A 271 -2.70 4.62 32.25
CA PRO A 271 -3.59 4.34 31.14
C PRO A 271 -4.65 5.45 31.08
N LEU A 272 -4.50 6.35 30.11
CA LEU A 272 -5.54 7.31 29.74
C LEU A 272 -6.81 6.51 29.46
N LYS A 273 -7.94 7.09 29.86
CA LYS A 273 -9.32 6.57 29.90
C LYS A 273 -9.88 6.00 28.57
N LEU A 274 -9.04 5.72 27.58
CA LEU A 274 -9.36 5.10 26.29
C LEU A 274 -9.85 3.65 26.40
N LEU A 275 -9.58 2.95 27.52
CA LEU A 275 -10.13 1.61 27.76
C LEU A 275 -11.60 1.63 28.25
N LEU A 276 -12.07 2.72 28.84
CA LEU A 276 -13.46 2.84 29.32
C LEU A 276 -14.49 3.00 28.18
N ARG A 277 -14.03 3.24 26.93
CA ARG A 277 -14.93 3.28 25.77
C ARG A 277 -15.08 1.92 25.07
N LYS A 278 -14.08 1.04 25.16
CA LYS A 278 -14.19 -0.33 24.61
C LYS A 278 -15.14 -1.21 25.42
N GLU A 279 -15.20 -1.02 26.74
CA GLU A 279 -16.18 -1.73 27.58
C GLU A 279 -17.61 -1.22 27.35
N ASN A 280 -17.81 0.09 27.14
CA ASN A 280 -19.13 0.64 26.83
C ASN A 280 -19.63 0.26 25.43
N ILE A 281 -18.77 0.17 24.41
CA ILE A 281 -19.19 -0.25 23.06
C ILE A 281 -19.54 -1.75 23.01
N LEU A 282 -18.85 -2.60 23.78
CA LEU A 282 -19.19 -4.02 23.90
C LEU A 282 -20.45 -4.25 24.74
N GLN A 283 -20.67 -3.48 25.81
CA GLN A 283 -21.92 -3.54 26.60
C GLN A 283 -23.13 -2.96 25.87
N ASP A 284 -22.95 -1.90 25.07
CA ASP A 284 -24.01 -1.36 24.23
C ASP A 284 -24.34 -2.31 23.07
N PHE A 285 -23.37 -3.03 22.50
CA PHE A 285 -23.66 -4.07 21.50
C PHE A 285 -24.38 -5.27 22.10
N ASP A 286 -23.96 -5.77 23.27
CA ASP A 286 -24.63 -6.92 23.91
C ASP A 286 -26.05 -6.58 24.39
N SER A 287 -26.27 -5.37 24.94
CA SER A 287 -27.61 -4.96 25.37
C SER A 287 -28.56 -4.70 24.20
N HIS A 288 -28.06 -4.11 23.09
CA HIS A 288 -28.87 -3.87 21.90
C HIS A 288 -29.14 -5.17 21.11
N TYR A 289 -28.19 -6.12 21.12
CA TYR A 289 -28.35 -7.46 20.52
C TYR A 289 -29.30 -8.34 21.34
N GLN A 290 -29.23 -8.32 22.68
CA GLN A 290 -30.21 -9.02 23.52
C GLN A 290 -31.62 -8.42 23.41
N GLN A 291 -31.77 -7.09 23.38
CA GLN A 291 -33.08 -6.46 23.16
C GLN A 291 -33.66 -6.75 21.76
N SER A 292 -32.82 -6.88 20.73
CA SER A 292 -33.29 -7.22 19.38
C SER A 292 -33.60 -8.71 19.24
N ILE A 293 -32.91 -9.60 19.98
CA ILE A 293 -33.28 -11.01 20.10
C ILE A 293 -34.59 -11.18 20.89
N GLU A 294 -34.80 -10.47 21.99
CA GLU A 294 -36.07 -10.55 22.75
C GLU A 294 -37.26 -10.02 21.93
N LYS A 295 -37.09 -8.89 21.22
CA LYS A 295 -38.13 -8.34 20.34
C LYS A 295 -38.41 -9.22 19.11
N ALA A 296 -37.37 -9.86 18.55
CA ALA A 296 -37.54 -10.81 17.44
C ALA A 296 -38.15 -12.14 17.92
N SER A 297 -37.80 -12.60 19.12
CA SER A 297 -38.36 -13.77 19.79
C SER A 297 -39.85 -13.59 20.07
N ASP A 298 -40.24 -12.45 20.65
CA ASP A 298 -41.64 -12.16 20.97
C ASP A 298 -42.48 -11.94 19.71
N GLY A 299 -41.93 -11.25 18.70
CA GLY A 299 -42.59 -11.08 17.40
C GLY A 299 -42.77 -12.42 16.66
N PHE A 300 -41.77 -13.30 16.71
CA PHE A 300 -41.84 -14.62 16.08
C PHE A 300 -42.78 -15.57 16.83
N LEU A 301 -42.75 -15.59 18.16
CA LEU A 301 -43.67 -16.40 18.97
C LEU A 301 -45.11 -15.92 18.86
N GLN A 302 -45.35 -14.61 18.73
CA GLN A 302 -46.68 -14.07 18.50
C GLN A 302 -47.18 -14.40 17.09
N SER A 303 -46.34 -14.25 16.05
CA SER A 303 -46.70 -14.69 14.68
C SER A 303 -46.90 -16.21 14.58
N LEU A 304 -46.14 -17.03 15.30
CA LEU A 304 -46.35 -18.48 15.37
C LEU A 304 -47.66 -18.84 16.07
N LYS A 305 -48.00 -18.14 17.17
CA LYS A 305 -49.31 -18.31 17.81
C LYS A 305 -50.43 -17.90 16.86
N ASP A 306 -50.34 -16.74 16.23
CA ASP A 306 -51.38 -16.24 15.33
C ASP A 306 -51.51 -17.12 14.05
N PHE A 307 -50.43 -17.77 13.61
CA PHE A 307 -50.45 -18.72 12.49
C PHE A 307 -51.00 -20.10 12.87
N LEU A 308 -50.70 -20.60 14.09
CA LEU A 308 -51.11 -21.94 14.53
C LEU A 308 -52.53 -21.97 15.14
N THR A 309 -53.02 -20.85 15.69
CA THR A 309 -54.34 -20.81 16.36
C THR A 309 -55.52 -21.08 15.40
N PRO A 310 -55.55 -20.54 14.15
CA PRO A 310 -56.61 -20.85 13.19
C PRO A 310 -56.54 -22.30 12.66
N SER A 311 -55.34 -22.90 12.63
CA SER A 311 -55.16 -24.27 12.13
C SER A 311 -55.54 -25.33 13.18
N ILE A 312 -55.31 -25.09 14.46
CA ILE A 312 -55.64 -26.09 15.51
C ILE A 312 -57.16 -26.16 15.76
N GLU A 313 -57.89 -25.05 15.63
CA GLU A 313 -59.36 -25.03 15.76
C GLU A 313 -60.10 -25.64 14.56
N ASN A 314 -59.52 -25.57 13.35
CA ASN A 314 -60.09 -26.18 12.13
C ASN A 314 -59.76 -27.68 11.97
N TYR A 315 -58.71 -28.20 12.61
CA TYR A 315 -58.39 -29.63 12.59
C TYR A 315 -59.09 -30.43 13.71
N SER A 316 -59.42 -29.82 14.84
CA SER A 316 -60.20 -30.47 15.93
C SER A 316 -61.67 -30.74 15.55
N SER A 317 -62.23 -29.92 14.66
CA SER A 317 -63.62 -30.01 14.20
C SER A 317 -63.84 -30.94 12.99
N ASN A 318 -62.78 -31.27 12.23
CA ASN A 318 -62.85 -32.15 11.05
C ASN A 318 -62.43 -33.61 11.31
N ILE A 319 -61.76 -33.92 12.42
CA ILE A 319 -61.39 -35.31 12.79
C ILE A 319 -62.56 -36.09 13.43
N LYS A 320 -63.68 -35.43 13.79
CA LYS A 320 -64.86 -36.09 14.39
C LYS A 320 -66.00 -36.43 13.42
N ARG A 321 -65.87 -36.20 12.11
CA ARG A 321 -67.03 -36.34 11.21
C ARG A 321 -66.90 -37.13 9.92
N ASN A 322 -65.73 -37.63 9.49
CA ASN A 322 -65.70 -38.44 8.28
C ASN A 322 -64.71 -39.61 8.37
N CYS A 323 -65.28 -40.79 8.11
CA CYS A 323 -64.63 -41.98 7.57
C CYS A 323 -63.95 -42.93 8.57
N ILE A 324 -64.81 -43.55 9.39
CA ILE A 324 -64.91 -45.02 9.42
C ILE A 324 -65.38 -45.46 8.03
N ASP A 325 -64.81 -46.57 7.55
CA ASP A 325 -65.08 -47.25 6.27
C ASP A 325 -64.35 -46.67 5.04
N ASP A 326 -63.12 -47.17 4.79
CA ASP A 326 -62.89 -47.99 3.60
C ASP A 326 -61.49 -48.65 3.59
N PHE A 327 -61.56 -49.99 3.49
CA PHE A 327 -60.62 -50.91 2.85
C PHE A 327 -59.13 -50.93 3.22
N GLY A 328 -58.77 -52.04 3.86
CA GLY A 328 -57.42 -52.57 3.83
C GLY A 328 -56.97 -53.10 2.47
N LYS A 329 -55.69 -53.49 2.45
CA LYS A 329 -54.85 -54.01 1.36
C LYS A 329 -54.05 -52.93 0.62
N HIS A 330 -52.82 -52.70 1.06
CA HIS A 330 -51.64 -53.30 0.43
C HIS A 330 -50.40 -53.07 1.29
N GLN A 331 -49.65 -54.15 1.48
CA GLN A 331 -48.36 -54.19 2.14
C GLN A 331 -47.24 -53.66 1.23
N ASN A 332 -46.13 -53.29 1.88
CA ASN A 332 -44.76 -53.18 1.38
C ASN A 332 -44.43 -51.97 0.50
N LEU A 333 -43.56 -51.08 1.00
CA LEU A 333 -42.16 -51.00 0.58
C LEU A 333 -41.39 -49.92 1.39
N ASN A 334 -40.36 -50.40 2.08
CA ASN A 334 -39.04 -49.85 2.33
C ASN A 334 -38.82 -48.43 2.90
N LYS A 335 -38.23 -48.48 4.11
CA LYS A 335 -37.33 -47.50 4.73
C LYS A 335 -36.39 -46.85 3.71
N ILE A 336 -36.40 -45.52 3.65
CA ILE A 336 -35.25 -44.73 3.21
C ILE A 336 -34.86 -43.82 4.37
N ASP A 337 -33.58 -43.92 4.70
CA ASP A 337 -32.87 -43.41 5.87
C ASP A 337 -32.57 -41.91 5.69
N LEU A 338 -33.09 -41.06 6.59
CA LEU A 338 -32.92 -39.60 6.55
C LEU A 338 -31.48 -39.12 6.83
N ASN A 339 -30.55 -40.05 7.06
CA ASN A 339 -29.13 -39.75 7.34
C ASN A 339 -28.27 -39.48 6.09
N GLN A 340 -28.83 -39.51 4.87
CA GLN A 340 -28.10 -39.19 3.63
C GLN A 340 -28.27 -37.74 3.14
N ILE A 341 -29.13 -36.93 3.76
CA ILE A 341 -29.40 -35.54 3.32
C ILE A 341 -28.50 -34.51 4.06
N THR A 342 -27.83 -34.90 5.14
CA THR A 342 -26.97 -34.00 5.94
C THR A 342 -25.48 -34.04 5.60
N GLN A 343 -25.06 -34.77 4.55
CA GLN A 343 -23.65 -34.90 4.16
C GLN A 343 -23.25 -34.23 2.83
N THR A 344 -24.16 -33.51 2.16
CA THR A 344 -23.90 -32.92 0.83
C THR A 344 -23.84 -31.38 0.80
N SER A 345 -23.45 -30.74 1.91
CA SER A 345 -23.27 -29.27 1.96
C SER A 345 -21.87 -28.81 2.41
N ARG A 346 -20.88 -29.70 2.37
CA ARG A 346 -19.47 -29.38 2.66
C ARG A 346 -18.53 -29.97 1.61
N SER A 347 -18.54 -29.42 0.39
CA SER A 347 -17.46 -29.56 -0.58
C SER A 347 -17.65 -28.52 -1.70
N TYR A 348 -16.53 -28.05 -2.27
CA TYR A 348 -16.32 -26.91 -3.20
C TYR A 348 -16.21 -25.54 -2.51
N SER A 349 -15.12 -24.77 -2.57
CA SER A 349 -13.83 -24.93 -3.26
C SER A 349 -12.79 -23.98 -2.65
N GLN A 350 -11.96 -24.48 -1.72
CA GLN A 350 -10.56 -24.07 -1.61
C GLN A 350 -9.76 -25.11 -2.37
N ASN A 351 -9.25 -24.75 -3.56
CA ASN A 351 -8.13 -25.43 -4.24
C ASN A 351 -7.78 -24.69 -5.54
N GLU A 352 -7.35 -23.44 -5.43
CA GLU A 352 -6.51 -22.77 -6.44
C GLU A 352 -5.52 -21.85 -5.71
N PHE A 353 -4.65 -22.43 -4.90
CA PHE A 353 -3.42 -21.81 -4.40
C PHE A 353 -2.38 -22.91 -4.15
N GLN A 354 -1.95 -23.55 -5.23
CA GLN A 354 -0.70 -24.29 -5.26
C GLN A 354 0.02 -23.98 -6.57
N HIS A 355 0.80 -22.90 -6.55
CA HIS A 355 1.96 -22.79 -7.42
C HIS A 355 3.13 -22.16 -6.64
N SER A 356 4.30 -22.71 -6.93
CA SER A 356 5.64 -22.16 -6.71
C SER A 356 6.22 -22.11 -5.30
N GLU A 357 6.43 -23.28 -4.70
CA GLU A 357 7.62 -23.51 -3.87
C GLU A 357 8.29 -24.81 -4.33
N TYR A 358 9.10 -24.75 -5.40
CA TYR A 358 10.17 -25.73 -5.68
C TYR A 358 10.99 -25.21 -6.86
N SER A 359 12.03 -24.42 -6.57
CA SER A 359 13.29 -24.31 -7.33
C SER A 359 14.08 -23.09 -6.84
N ARG A 360 14.66 -23.17 -5.63
CA ARG A 360 15.78 -22.33 -5.19
C ARG A 360 16.53 -23.02 -4.06
N ARG A 361 17.14 -24.16 -4.38
CA ARG A 361 18.27 -24.72 -3.65
C ARG A 361 19.17 -25.39 -4.68
N GLU A 362 20.24 -24.71 -5.04
CA GLU A 362 21.59 -25.26 -5.19
C GLU A 362 22.55 -24.15 -5.64
N ASN A 363 23.79 -24.23 -5.15
CA ASN A 363 24.95 -23.35 -5.39
C ASN A 363 25.16 -22.16 -4.45
N ASN A 364 25.32 -22.49 -3.16
CA ASN A 364 26.35 -21.85 -2.33
C ASN A 364 27.55 -22.80 -2.28
N ASN A 365 28.69 -22.40 -2.84
CA ASN A 365 30.03 -22.83 -2.45
C ASN A 365 31.06 -21.99 -3.21
N LEU A 366 31.64 -20.98 -2.54
CA LEU A 366 33.06 -20.61 -2.62
C LEU A 366 33.29 -19.39 -1.71
N CYS A 367 33.71 -19.68 -0.48
CA CYS A 367 34.43 -18.76 0.37
C CYS A 367 35.85 -18.64 -0.16
N GLU A 368 36.31 -17.43 -0.48
CA GLU A 368 37.74 -17.14 -0.57
C GLU A 368 38.15 -16.13 0.51
N TYR A 369 39.04 -16.68 1.34
CA TYR A 369 40.04 -16.11 2.22
C TYR A 369 40.57 -14.71 1.83
N ILE A 370 40.63 -13.81 2.81
CA ILE A 370 41.49 -12.61 2.76
C ILE A 370 42.48 -12.74 3.94
N PRO A 371 43.80 -12.87 3.70
CA PRO A 371 44.78 -12.77 4.77
C PRO A 371 45.14 -11.31 5.08
N SER A 372 45.47 -11.14 6.35
CA SER A 372 45.85 -9.95 7.14
C SER A 372 46.78 -8.93 6.49
#